data_AF-A0A9X8N907-F1
#
_entry.id   AF-A0A9X8N907-F1
#
_cell.length_a   1.000
_cell.length_b   1.000
_cell.length_c   1.000
_cell.angle_alpha   90.00
_cell.angle_beta   90.00
_cell.angle_gamma   90.00
#
_symmetry.space_group_name_H-M   'P 1'
#
loop_
_entity.id
_entity.type
_entity.pdbx_description
1 polymer ?
#
loop_
_entity_poly.entity_id
_entity_poly.type
_entity_poly.pdbx_seq_one_letter_code
_entity_poly.pdbx_strand_id
1 'polypeptide(L)'
;MDAVQPTLVTRLNAEWEWLCADSGNSDRVRSWMLDAGVLDEDQPPAELGELCTLLRKRSERDGPEFSDAWMGVLLHRVSAGDGRDAELAARVLVQAMLPLACRVLRDCVRSGESSEDVAQVVIASLWEVVRTYPIARRSRKVASGLRMELWHRVSRELKRELAPSEHLDEAWVAALPGGVEPADAVAPVLLARAAEEAGLRAAVGAVEELAGVRGEMVALLVWALEREVLTAEAASGICDHYREGAPQDVAAASAWGVSPVALRRRRSRAVSRLRQVAPQWVEAA
;
A
#
# COMPACT_ATOMS: atom_id res chain seq x y z
N MET A 1 6.14 7.89 29.81
CA MET A 1 6.27 6.86 28.77
C MET A 1 4.91 6.81 28.11
N ASP A 2 4.66 7.77 27.22
CA ASP A 2 3.36 7.90 26.56
C ASP A 2 3.16 6.66 25.68
N ALA A 3 2.09 5.93 25.95
CA ALA A 3 1.70 4.82 25.09
C ALA A 3 1.44 5.39 23.70
N VAL A 4 2.26 4.98 22.72
CA VAL A 4 2.02 5.29 21.30
C VAL A 4 0.60 4.84 20.98
N GLN A 5 -0.28 5.78 20.65
CA GLN A 5 -1.65 5.44 20.29
C GLN A 5 -1.62 4.54 19.04
N PRO A 6 -2.37 3.42 19.03
CA PRO A 6 -2.44 2.57 17.85
C PRO A 6 -3.08 3.34 16.70
N THR A 7 -2.46 3.29 15.53
CA THR A 7 -2.99 3.93 14.32
C THR A 7 -4.34 3.31 13.94
N LEU A 8 -5.15 4.05 13.18
CA LEU A 8 -6.45 3.58 12.70
C LEU A 8 -6.37 2.22 11.99
N VAL A 9 -5.31 2.03 11.19
CA VAL A 9 -5.06 0.76 10.48
C VAL A 9 -4.75 -0.37 11.46
N THR A 10 -3.93 -0.12 12.49
CA THR A 10 -3.65 -1.13 13.53
C THR A 10 -4.90 -1.52 14.30
N ARG A 11 -5.77 -0.53 14.62
CA ARG A 11 -7.06 -0.81 15.27
C ARG A 11 -7.98 -1.66 14.40
N LEU A 12 -8.09 -1.35 13.11
CA LEU A 12 -8.85 -2.18 12.17
C LEU A 12 -8.30 -3.61 12.08
N ASN A 13 -6.99 -3.79 12.08
CA ASN A 13 -6.43 -5.14 12.06
C ASN A 13 -6.70 -5.90 13.37
N ALA A 14 -6.60 -5.24 14.52
CA ALA A 14 -6.94 -5.86 15.80
C ALA A 14 -8.43 -6.27 15.85
N GLU A 15 -9.35 -5.39 15.45
CA GLU A 15 -10.79 -5.71 15.35
C GLU A 15 -11.05 -6.85 14.36
N TRP A 16 -10.27 -6.94 13.30
CA TRP A 16 -10.36 -8.03 12.33
C TRP A 16 -9.99 -9.38 12.94
N GLU A 17 -8.94 -9.44 13.76
CA GLU A 17 -8.55 -10.67 14.47
C GLU A 17 -9.68 -11.21 15.36
N TRP A 18 -10.41 -10.31 16.05
CA TRP A 18 -11.59 -10.70 16.84
C TRP A 18 -12.70 -11.29 15.97
N LEU A 19 -12.94 -10.73 14.78
CA LEU A 19 -13.95 -11.25 13.85
C LEU A 19 -13.55 -12.59 13.25
N CYS A 20 -12.26 -12.80 12.98
CA CYS A 20 -11.73 -14.08 12.51
C CYS A 20 -11.86 -15.19 13.54
N ALA A 21 -11.73 -14.88 14.84
CA ALA A 21 -11.84 -15.85 15.92
C ALA A 21 -13.26 -16.43 16.10
N ASP A 22 -14.30 -15.77 15.58
CA ASP A 22 -15.68 -16.27 15.58
C ASP A 22 -15.91 -17.20 14.37
N SER A 23 -15.95 -18.51 14.62
CA SER A 23 -16.19 -19.53 13.59
C SER A 23 -17.53 -19.35 12.88
N GLY A 24 -18.55 -18.79 13.56
CA GLY A 24 -19.85 -18.53 12.96
C GLY A 24 -19.80 -17.45 11.86
N ASN A 25 -18.87 -16.50 11.94
CA ASN A 25 -18.64 -15.54 10.87
C ASN A 25 -17.93 -16.21 9.68
N SER A 26 -16.96 -17.08 9.95
CA SER A 26 -16.26 -17.86 8.94
C SER A 26 -17.22 -18.75 8.14
N ASP A 27 -18.11 -19.48 8.82
CA ASP A 27 -19.10 -20.37 8.21
C ASP A 27 -20.08 -19.62 7.30
N ARG A 28 -20.53 -18.43 7.73
CA ARG A 28 -21.44 -17.58 6.94
C ARG A 28 -20.79 -17.08 5.65
N VAL A 29 -19.61 -16.48 5.74
CA VAL A 29 -18.94 -15.94 4.56
C VAL A 29 -18.56 -17.07 3.60
N ARG A 30 -18.09 -18.21 4.12
CA ARG A 30 -17.82 -19.41 3.33
C ARG A 30 -19.08 -19.89 2.59
N SER A 31 -20.21 -20.01 3.27
CA SER A 31 -21.48 -20.39 2.63
C SER A 31 -21.85 -19.45 1.48
N TRP A 32 -21.71 -18.13 1.63
CA TRP A 32 -22.02 -17.21 0.53
C TRP A 32 -21.11 -17.39 -0.68
N MET A 33 -19.83 -17.71 -0.44
CA MET A 33 -18.85 -17.91 -1.51
C MET A 33 -19.06 -19.25 -2.22
N LEU A 34 -19.46 -20.31 -1.49
CA LEU A 34 -19.83 -21.60 -2.06
C LEU A 34 -21.12 -21.49 -2.88
N ASP A 35 -22.16 -20.86 -2.34
CA ASP A 35 -23.45 -20.65 -3.02
C ASP A 35 -23.29 -19.89 -4.34
N ALA A 36 -22.30 -18.99 -4.41
CA ALA A 36 -21.98 -18.20 -5.59
C ALA A 36 -20.99 -18.86 -6.55
N GLY A 37 -20.48 -20.06 -6.23
CA GLY A 37 -19.48 -20.78 -7.03
C GLY A 37 -18.11 -20.10 -7.07
N VAL A 38 -17.79 -19.24 -6.09
CA VAL A 38 -16.49 -18.58 -5.95
C VAL A 38 -15.46 -19.53 -5.34
N LEU A 39 -15.89 -20.33 -4.38
CA LEU A 39 -15.08 -21.38 -3.75
C LEU A 39 -15.55 -22.75 -4.23
N ASP A 40 -14.60 -23.68 -4.30
CA ASP A 40 -14.85 -25.09 -4.55
C ASP A 40 -15.12 -25.82 -3.22
N GLU A 41 -15.95 -26.87 -3.24
CA GLU A 41 -16.35 -27.61 -2.03
C GLU A 41 -15.21 -28.45 -1.41
N ASP A 42 -14.16 -28.76 -2.18
CA ASP A 42 -13.19 -29.79 -1.82
C ASP A 42 -12.24 -29.40 -0.65
N GLN A 43 -11.93 -28.10 -0.46
CA GLN A 43 -11.09 -27.60 0.65
C GLN A 43 -11.40 -26.13 1.00
N PRO A 44 -12.53 -25.83 1.64
CA PRO A 44 -12.83 -24.47 2.04
C PRO A 44 -11.94 -24.03 3.22
N PRO A 45 -11.51 -22.76 3.28
CA PRO A 45 -10.71 -22.24 4.38
C PRO A 45 -11.46 -22.33 5.71
N ALA A 46 -10.77 -22.74 6.77
CA ALA A 46 -11.38 -22.95 8.09
C ALA A 46 -11.69 -21.62 8.77
N GLU A 47 -10.83 -20.62 8.57
CA GLU A 47 -10.93 -19.32 9.21
C GLU A 47 -11.12 -18.18 8.21
N LEU A 48 -11.78 -17.11 8.65
CA LEU A 48 -12.04 -15.93 7.83
C LEU A 48 -10.76 -15.23 7.36
N GLY A 49 -9.69 -15.24 8.17
CA GLY A 49 -8.39 -14.70 7.79
C GLY A 49 -7.71 -15.48 6.66
N GLU A 50 -7.84 -16.82 6.69
CA GLU A 50 -7.39 -17.69 5.61
C GLU A 50 -8.20 -17.43 4.33
N LEU A 51 -9.51 -17.20 4.45
CA LEU A 51 -10.37 -16.87 3.32
C LEU A 51 -9.91 -15.58 2.63
N CYS A 52 -9.66 -14.49 3.35
CA CYS A 52 -9.17 -13.25 2.75
C CYS A 52 -7.81 -13.45 2.06
N THR A 53 -6.94 -14.28 2.64
CA THR A 53 -5.63 -14.62 2.05
C THR A 53 -5.80 -15.44 0.77
N LEU A 54 -6.71 -16.42 0.78
CA LEU A 54 -7.03 -17.26 -0.38
C LEU A 54 -7.62 -16.43 -1.52
N LEU A 55 -8.60 -15.58 -1.23
CA LEU A 55 -9.24 -14.70 -2.23
C LEU A 55 -8.21 -13.79 -2.90
N ARG A 56 -7.26 -13.24 -2.14
CA ARG A 56 -6.17 -12.41 -2.67
C ARG A 56 -5.25 -13.18 -3.62
N LYS A 57 -4.76 -14.34 -3.17
CA LYS A 57 -3.91 -15.22 -4.00
C LYS A 57 -4.61 -15.65 -5.28
N ARG A 58 -5.90 -15.96 -5.21
CA ARG A 58 -6.72 -16.30 -6.38
C ARG A 58 -6.96 -15.09 -7.27
N SER A 59 -7.19 -13.90 -6.73
CA SER A 59 -7.29 -12.67 -7.51
C SER A 59 -6.03 -12.37 -8.34
N GLU A 60 -4.85 -12.67 -7.82
CA GLU A 60 -3.58 -12.55 -8.55
C GLU A 60 -3.43 -13.60 -9.66
N ARG A 61 -3.90 -14.83 -9.42
CA ARG A 61 -3.79 -15.97 -10.35
C ARG A 61 -4.86 -15.96 -11.44
N ASP A 62 -6.12 -15.80 -11.04
CA ASP A 62 -7.33 -15.95 -11.85
C ASP A 62 -7.80 -14.61 -12.44
N GLY A 63 -7.18 -13.50 -12.03
CA GLY A 63 -7.36 -12.19 -12.66
C GLY A 63 -8.58 -11.38 -12.20
N PRO A 64 -8.96 -10.36 -12.97
CA PRO A 64 -9.98 -9.39 -12.58
C PRO A 64 -11.40 -9.98 -12.55
N GLU A 65 -11.73 -10.96 -13.40
CA GLU A 65 -13.07 -11.58 -13.35
C GLU A 65 -13.33 -12.31 -12.02
N PHE A 66 -12.32 -13.01 -11.50
CA PHE A 66 -12.42 -13.65 -10.18
C PHE A 66 -12.62 -12.61 -9.08
N SER A 67 -11.87 -11.50 -9.15
CA SER A 67 -12.00 -10.40 -8.19
C SER A 67 -13.38 -9.75 -8.22
N ASP A 68 -13.92 -9.53 -9.41
CA ASP A 68 -15.26 -9.00 -9.61
C ASP A 68 -16.33 -9.94 -9.03
N ALA A 69 -16.17 -11.25 -9.20
CA ALA A 69 -17.11 -12.25 -8.72
C ALA A 69 -17.25 -12.23 -7.20
N TRP A 70 -16.15 -12.41 -6.46
CA TRP A 70 -16.23 -12.48 -4.99
C TRP A 70 -16.56 -11.12 -4.35
N MET A 71 -16.05 -10.01 -4.90
CA MET A 71 -16.43 -8.67 -4.43
C MET A 71 -17.91 -8.40 -4.71
N GLY A 72 -18.42 -8.87 -5.85
CA GLY A 72 -19.83 -8.80 -6.21
C GLY A 72 -20.72 -9.52 -5.20
N VAL A 73 -20.34 -10.72 -4.74
CA VAL A 73 -21.06 -11.46 -3.69
C VAL A 73 -21.19 -10.63 -2.42
N LEU A 74 -20.08 -10.08 -1.92
CA LEU A 74 -20.09 -9.25 -0.72
C LEU A 74 -20.94 -7.99 -0.91
N LEU A 75 -20.79 -7.29 -2.03
CA LEU A 75 -21.56 -6.08 -2.29
C LEU A 75 -23.06 -6.32 -2.40
N HIS A 76 -23.50 -7.45 -2.97
CA HIS A 76 -24.93 -7.80 -2.96
C HIS A 76 -25.44 -7.96 -1.52
N ARG A 77 -24.65 -8.58 -0.63
CA ARG A 77 -24.99 -8.69 0.80
C ARG A 77 -25.01 -7.32 1.49
N VAL A 78 -24.03 -6.46 1.21
CA VAL A 78 -24.00 -5.08 1.73
C VAL A 78 -25.24 -4.30 1.27
N SER A 79 -25.65 -4.46 0.01
CA SER A 79 -26.81 -3.75 -0.53
C SER A 79 -28.17 -4.25 -0.01
N ALA A 80 -28.21 -5.40 0.67
CA ALA A 80 -29.44 -6.00 1.17
C ALA A 80 -30.01 -5.32 2.43
N GLY A 81 -29.28 -4.39 3.05
CA GLY A 81 -29.77 -3.55 4.17
C GLY A 81 -28.76 -3.44 5.33
N ASP A 82 -29.24 -3.12 6.53
CA ASP A 82 -28.39 -2.89 7.72
C ASP A 82 -28.34 -4.10 8.68
N GLY A 83 -28.43 -5.32 8.14
CA GLY A 83 -28.38 -6.56 8.92
C GLY A 83 -26.97 -7.01 9.27
N ARG A 84 -26.86 -8.00 10.18
CA ARG A 84 -25.56 -8.59 10.57
C ARG A 84 -24.77 -9.17 9.39
N ASP A 85 -25.45 -9.72 8.38
CA ASP A 85 -24.79 -10.20 7.15
C ASP A 85 -24.20 -9.06 6.32
N ALA A 86 -24.91 -7.94 6.21
CA ALA A 86 -24.46 -6.78 5.46
C ALA A 86 -23.26 -6.11 6.15
N GLU A 87 -23.30 -6.01 7.48
CA GLU A 87 -22.17 -5.48 8.27
C GLU A 87 -20.94 -6.37 8.15
N LEU A 88 -21.11 -7.70 8.27
CA LEU A 88 -20.02 -8.66 8.11
C LEU A 88 -19.45 -8.60 6.69
N ALA A 89 -20.30 -8.56 5.66
CA ALA A 89 -19.86 -8.46 4.27
C ALA A 89 -19.10 -7.15 3.98
N ALA A 90 -19.58 -6.02 4.50
CA ALA A 90 -18.90 -4.74 4.40
C ALA A 90 -17.52 -4.82 5.05
N ARG A 91 -17.44 -5.40 6.24
CA ARG A 91 -16.19 -5.52 7.00
C ARG A 91 -15.16 -6.41 6.31
N VAL A 92 -15.59 -7.54 5.74
CA VAL A 92 -14.73 -8.43 4.94
C VAL A 92 -14.22 -7.70 3.69
N LEU A 93 -15.08 -6.95 3.00
CA LEU A 93 -14.67 -6.21 1.81
C LEU A 93 -13.70 -5.07 2.14
N VAL A 94 -13.96 -4.31 3.20
CA VAL A 94 -13.04 -3.29 3.73
C VAL A 94 -11.67 -3.92 4.04
N GLN A 95 -11.64 -5.06 4.74
CA GLN A 95 -10.39 -5.73 5.06
C GLN A 95 -9.64 -6.18 3.81
N ALA A 96 -10.36 -6.72 2.82
CA ALA A 96 -9.76 -7.15 1.56
C ALA A 96 -9.23 -5.98 0.72
N MET A 97 -9.87 -4.81 0.83
CA MET A 97 -9.45 -3.57 0.15
C MET A 97 -8.43 -2.75 0.95
N LEU A 98 -8.14 -3.11 2.20
CA LEU A 98 -7.22 -2.36 3.06
C LEU A 98 -5.83 -2.13 2.44
N PRO A 99 -5.19 -3.10 1.75
CA PRO A 99 -3.90 -2.86 1.08
C PRO A 99 -3.98 -1.78 -0.01
N LEU A 100 -5.11 -1.65 -0.70
CA LEU A 100 -5.33 -0.57 -1.66
C LEU A 100 -5.52 0.77 -0.93
N ALA A 101 -6.26 0.80 0.17
CA ALA A 101 -6.42 2.01 0.97
C ALA A 101 -5.07 2.49 1.54
N CYS A 102 -4.22 1.57 1.99
CA CYS A 102 -2.86 1.93 2.42
C CYS A 102 -2.03 2.53 1.27
N ARG A 103 -2.14 2.02 0.03
CA ARG A 103 -1.51 2.64 -1.15
C ARG A 103 -2.00 4.07 -1.35
N VAL A 104 -3.31 4.25 -1.42
CA VAL A 104 -3.93 5.57 -1.61
C VAL A 104 -3.53 6.55 -0.51
N LEU A 105 -3.49 6.10 0.75
CA LEU A 105 -3.02 6.90 1.88
C LEU A 105 -1.60 7.43 1.61
N ARG A 106 -0.68 6.59 1.17
CA ARG A 106 0.72 6.97 0.95
C ARG A 106 0.90 7.93 -0.19
N ASP A 107 0.19 7.69 -1.29
CA ASP A 107 0.19 8.57 -2.46
C ASP A 107 -0.38 9.95 -2.11
N CYS A 108 -1.18 10.04 -1.04
CA CYS A 108 -1.82 11.27 -0.60
C CYS A 108 -1.08 12.04 0.50
N VAL A 109 -0.28 11.38 1.35
CA VAL A 109 0.42 12.04 2.45
C VAL A 109 1.50 12.97 1.90
N ARG A 110 1.37 14.27 2.17
CA ARG A 110 2.38 15.27 1.81
C ARG A 110 3.31 15.58 2.97
N SER A 111 4.48 16.14 2.66
CA SER A 111 5.43 16.61 3.67
C SER A 111 4.78 17.64 4.59
N GLY A 112 4.77 17.35 5.89
CA GLY A 112 4.17 18.20 6.93
C GLY A 112 2.72 17.86 7.31
N GLU A 113 2.04 16.95 6.60
CA GLU A 113 0.69 16.49 6.96
C GLU A 113 0.75 15.33 7.97
N SER A 114 -0.26 15.27 8.86
CA SER A 114 -0.45 14.13 9.76
C SER A 114 -0.93 12.92 8.95
N SER A 115 -0.16 11.83 8.95
CA SER A 115 -0.56 10.59 8.28
C SER A 115 -1.85 10.00 8.85
N GLU A 116 -2.17 10.27 10.12
CA GLU A 116 -3.39 9.78 10.77
C GLU A 116 -4.64 10.53 10.28
N ASP A 117 -4.52 11.83 9.99
CA ASP A 117 -5.63 12.63 9.47
C ASP A 117 -5.99 12.18 8.04
N VAL A 118 -4.96 11.96 7.21
CA VAL A 118 -5.14 11.40 5.86
C VAL A 118 -5.71 9.97 5.96
N ALA A 119 -5.24 9.16 6.92
CA ALA A 119 -5.76 7.81 7.14
C ALA A 119 -7.24 7.82 7.51
N GLN A 120 -7.69 8.76 8.35
CA GLN A 120 -9.10 8.92 8.70
C GLN A 120 -9.95 9.20 7.46
N VAL A 121 -9.52 10.11 6.59
CA VAL A 121 -10.24 10.43 5.34
C VAL A 121 -10.29 9.22 4.40
N VAL A 122 -9.18 8.51 4.24
CA VAL A 122 -9.08 7.34 3.36
C VAL A 122 -9.96 6.19 3.85
N ILE A 123 -9.90 5.87 5.14
CA ILE A 123 -10.69 4.78 5.72
C ILE A 123 -12.18 5.12 5.76
N ALA A 124 -12.56 6.36 6.11
CA ALA A 124 -13.95 6.81 6.02
C ALA A 124 -14.47 6.69 4.58
N SER A 125 -13.67 7.14 3.60
CA SER A 125 -14.01 7.04 2.19
C SER A 125 -14.18 5.58 1.73
N LEU A 126 -13.34 4.67 2.21
CA LEU A 126 -13.44 3.25 1.89
C LEU A 126 -14.75 2.65 2.42
N TRP A 127 -15.09 2.93 3.68
CA TRP A 127 -16.35 2.49 4.26
C TRP A 127 -17.56 3.03 3.49
N GLU A 128 -17.56 4.31 3.16
CA GLU A 128 -18.64 4.93 2.38
C GLU A 128 -18.76 4.32 0.98
N VAL A 129 -17.65 4.07 0.28
CA VAL A 129 -17.66 3.43 -1.04
C VAL A 129 -18.23 2.03 -0.94
N VAL A 130 -17.80 1.22 0.03
CA VAL A 130 -18.33 -0.13 0.23
C VAL A 130 -19.84 -0.10 0.50
N ARG A 131 -20.32 0.84 1.32
CA ARG A 131 -21.75 0.95 1.68
C ARG A 131 -22.63 1.51 0.57
N THR A 132 -22.09 2.35 -0.30
CA THR A 132 -22.88 3.09 -1.30
C THR A 132 -22.69 2.58 -2.73
N TYR A 133 -21.82 1.60 -2.95
CA TYR A 133 -21.53 1.10 -4.29
C TYR A 133 -22.80 0.51 -4.96
N PRO A 134 -23.19 1.01 -6.14
CA PRO A 134 -24.48 0.65 -6.75
C PRO A 134 -24.40 -0.68 -7.51
N ILE A 135 -24.17 -1.79 -6.80
CA ILE A 135 -23.91 -3.12 -7.39
C ILE A 135 -25.04 -3.59 -8.34
N ALA A 136 -26.29 -3.26 -8.02
CA ALA A 136 -27.44 -3.59 -8.87
C ALA A 136 -27.40 -2.91 -10.25
N ARG A 137 -26.77 -1.73 -10.36
CA ARG A 137 -26.62 -0.99 -11.64
C ARG A 137 -25.26 -1.21 -12.28
N ARG A 138 -24.22 -1.54 -11.49
CA ARG A 138 -22.83 -1.70 -11.92
C ARG A 138 -22.28 -3.04 -11.44
N SER A 139 -22.70 -4.12 -12.09
CA SER A 139 -22.32 -5.49 -11.75
C SER A 139 -21.06 -6.00 -12.47
N ARG A 140 -20.45 -5.20 -13.35
CA ARG A 140 -19.23 -5.54 -14.11
C ARG A 140 -18.10 -4.60 -13.74
N LYS A 141 -16.85 -5.09 -13.79
CA LYS A 141 -15.65 -4.32 -13.43
C LYS A 141 -15.74 -3.76 -12.01
N VAL A 142 -16.33 -4.55 -11.11
CA VAL A 142 -16.62 -4.19 -9.72
C VAL A 142 -15.35 -3.76 -9.00
N ALA A 143 -14.28 -4.56 -9.08
CA ALA A 143 -13.01 -4.27 -8.40
C ALA A 143 -12.38 -2.96 -8.89
N SER A 144 -12.40 -2.72 -10.22
CA SER A 144 -11.91 -1.48 -10.79
C SER A 144 -12.78 -0.29 -10.43
N GLY A 145 -14.10 -0.46 -10.46
CA GLY A 145 -15.06 0.57 -10.06
C GLY A 145 -14.90 0.98 -8.60
N LEU A 146 -14.76 0.02 -7.68
CA LEU A 146 -14.50 0.28 -6.27
C LEU A 146 -13.22 1.09 -6.06
N ARG A 147 -12.14 0.73 -6.77
CA ARG A 147 -10.87 1.49 -6.71
C ARG A 147 -11.04 2.92 -7.20
N MET A 148 -11.72 3.11 -8.33
CA MET A 148 -11.96 4.44 -8.89
C MET A 148 -12.84 5.30 -7.98
N GLU A 149 -13.91 4.74 -7.43
CA GLU A 149 -14.79 5.44 -6.49
C GLU A 149 -14.05 5.82 -5.20
N LEU A 150 -13.20 4.91 -4.67
CA LEU A 150 -12.32 5.20 -3.53
C LEU A 150 -11.39 6.38 -3.84
N TRP A 151 -10.65 6.31 -4.96
CA TRP A 151 -9.78 7.41 -5.37
C TRP A 151 -10.56 8.71 -5.47
N HIS A 152 -11.68 8.74 -6.20
CA HIS A 152 -12.46 9.96 -6.45
C HIS A 152 -13.00 10.56 -5.17
N ARG A 153 -13.42 9.72 -4.22
CA ARG A 153 -13.88 10.21 -2.93
C ARG A 153 -12.71 10.76 -2.11
N VAL A 154 -11.62 10.00 -1.96
CA VAL A 154 -10.44 10.44 -1.21
C VAL A 154 -9.90 11.75 -1.75
N SER A 155 -9.66 11.87 -3.05
CA SER A 155 -9.12 13.11 -3.60
C SER A 155 -10.04 14.30 -3.43
N ARG A 156 -11.36 14.13 -3.57
CA ARG A 156 -12.32 15.21 -3.31
C ARG A 156 -12.29 15.62 -1.85
N GLU A 157 -12.20 14.66 -0.94
CA GLU A 157 -12.27 14.92 0.49
C GLU A 157 -10.97 15.53 1.01
N LEU A 158 -9.81 15.01 0.59
CA LEU A 158 -8.52 15.63 0.89
C LEU A 158 -8.43 17.03 0.26
N LYS A 159 -8.99 17.27 -0.93
CA LYS A 159 -9.09 18.64 -1.48
C LYS A 159 -10.00 19.55 -0.64
N ARG A 160 -10.95 19.02 0.12
CA ARG A 160 -11.82 19.83 1.00
C ARG A 160 -11.17 20.09 2.35
N GLU A 161 -10.58 19.05 2.94
CA GLU A 161 -9.99 19.05 4.29
C GLU A 161 -8.58 19.65 4.32
N LEU A 162 -7.77 19.38 3.28
CA LEU A 162 -6.34 19.75 3.20
C LEU A 162 -6.03 20.75 2.10
N ALA A 163 -7.02 21.40 1.48
CA ALA A 163 -6.71 22.58 0.70
C ALA A 163 -6.19 23.67 1.67
N PRO A 164 -4.94 24.16 1.51
CA PRO A 164 -4.71 25.56 1.83
C PRO A 164 -5.72 26.32 0.96
N SER A 165 -6.33 27.36 1.50
CA SER A 165 -7.19 28.25 0.72
C SER A 165 -6.36 29.02 -0.32
N GLU A 166 -5.82 28.35 -1.33
CA GLU A 166 -5.20 28.91 -2.53
C GLU A 166 -5.80 28.20 -3.74
N HIS A 167 -6.53 28.97 -4.55
CA HIS A 167 -7.02 28.52 -5.85
C HIS A 167 -5.84 28.04 -6.69
N LEU A 168 -5.87 26.78 -7.12
CA LEU A 168 -5.07 26.35 -8.27
C LEU A 168 -5.57 27.13 -9.48
N ASP A 169 -4.67 27.88 -10.13
CA ASP A 169 -4.95 28.65 -11.33
C ASP A 169 -5.37 27.70 -12.48
N GLU A 170 -6.65 27.74 -12.86
CA GLU A 170 -7.22 26.93 -13.94
C GLU A 170 -6.52 27.17 -15.29
N ALA A 171 -5.93 28.36 -15.50
CA ALA A 171 -5.15 28.65 -16.70
C ALA A 171 -3.81 27.89 -16.71
N TRP A 172 -3.23 27.63 -15.53
CA TRP A 172 -2.00 26.85 -15.39
C TRP A 172 -2.26 25.36 -15.62
N VAL A 173 -3.39 24.84 -15.11
CA VAL A 173 -3.81 23.44 -15.32
C VAL A 173 -4.14 23.16 -16.80
N ALA A 174 -4.82 24.09 -17.48
CA ALA A 174 -5.14 23.96 -18.90
C ALA A 174 -3.92 24.01 -19.83
N ALA A 175 -2.79 24.55 -19.35
CA ALA A 175 -1.53 24.62 -20.09
C ALA A 175 -0.66 23.36 -19.96
N LEU A 176 -1.03 22.40 -19.09
CA LEU A 176 -0.28 21.15 -18.92
C LEU A 176 -0.49 20.24 -20.15
N PRO A 177 0.59 19.68 -20.74
CA PRO A 177 0.48 18.79 -21.89
C PRO A 177 -0.26 17.50 -21.49
N GLY A 178 -1.33 17.17 -22.21
CA GLY A 178 -2.09 15.93 -22.00
C GLY A 178 -1.30 14.69 -22.42
N GLY A 179 -1.38 13.63 -21.62
CA GLY A 179 -0.82 12.31 -21.96
C GLY A 179 -0.02 11.61 -20.85
N VAL A 180 0.37 12.34 -19.80
CA VAL A 180 1.03 11.79 -18.60
C VAL A 180 0.30 12.32 -17.38
N GLU A 181 -0.06 11.46 -16.43
CA GLU A 181 -0.61 11.91 -15.16
C GLU A 181 0.47 12.76 -14.44
N PRO A 182 0.18 14.01 -14.03
CA PRO A 182 1.20 14.86 -13.41
C PRO A 182 1.86 14.24 -12.18
N ALA A 183 1.15 13.37 -11.46
CA ALA A 183 1.71 12.60 -10.35
C ALA A 183 2.84 11.67 -10.80
N ASP A 184 2.68 10.94 -11.91
CA ASP A 184 3.69 10.02 -12.44
C ASP A 184 4.93 10.75 -12.95
N ALA A 185 4.75 11.97 -13.48
CA ALA A 185 5.87 12.81 -13.92
C ALA A 185 6.66 13.40 -12.75
N VAL A 186 6.01 13.67 -11.62
CA VAL A 186 6.60 14.37 -10.47
C VAL A 186 7.14 13.40 -9.42
N ALA A 187 6.57 12.19 -9.28
CA ALA A 187 7.00 11.21 -8.28
C ALA A 187 8.51 10.87 -8.35
N PRO A 188 9.13 10.64 -9.53
CA PRO A 188 10.57 10.43 -9.63
C PRO A 188 11.39 11.65 -9.17
N VAL A 189 10.90 12.86 -9.45
CA VAL A 189 11.55 14.13 -9.06
C VAL A 189 11.53 14.31 -7.54
N LEU A 190 10.38 14.06 -6.91
CA LEU A 190 10.24 14.15 -5.45
C LEU A 190 11.08 13.09 -4.75
N LEU A 191 11.12 11.86 -5.27
CA LEU A 191 11.94 10.80 -4.73
C LEU A 191 13.44 11.11 -4.86
N ALA A 192 13.88 11.69 -5.98
CA ALA A 192 15.25 12.13 -6.16
C ALA A 192 15.66 13.18 -5.11
N ARG A 193 14.75 14.12 -4.81
CA ARG A 193 14.96 15.15 -3.78
C ARG A 193 15.02 14.54 -2.38
N ALA A 194 14.10 13.64 -2.03
CA ALA A 194 14.11 12.95 -0.75
C ALA A 194 15.38 12.11 -0.57
N ALA A 195 15.83 11.43 -1.63
CA ALA A 195 17.10 10.72 -1.63
C ALA A 195 18.30 11.67 -1.44
N GLU A 196 18.29 12.85 -2.05
CA GLU A 196 19.31 13.88 -1.84
C GLU A 196 19.34 14.39 -0.39
N GLU A 197 18.18 14.70 0.18
CA GLU A 197 18.03 15.14 1.57
C GLU A 197 18.49 14.05 2.56
N ALA A 198 18.26 12.77 2.23
CA ALA A 198 18.74 11.62 2.98
C ALA A 198 20.22 11.26 2.73
N GLY A 199 20.94 12.01 1.89
CA GLY A 199 22.36 11.78 1.58
C GLY A 199 22.63 10.64 0.60
N LEU A 200 21.61 10.14 -0.10
CA LEU A 200 21.68 9.05 -1.09
C LEU A 200 21.83 9.55 -2.53
N ARG A 201 22.46 10.71 -2.77
CA ARG A 201 22.68 11.26 -4.12
C ARG A 201 23.27 10.24 -5.11
N ALA A 202 24.21 9.41 -4.65
CA ALA A 202 24.86 8.38 -5.48
C ALA A 202 23.92 7.22 -5.88
N ALA A 203 22.79 7.05 -5.19
CA ALA A 203 21.77 6.05 -5.54
C ALA A 203 20.86 6.52 -6.69
N VAL A 204 20.84 7.82 -6.97
CA VAL A 204 20.06 8.45 -8.03
C VAL A 204 20.99 8.75 -9.21
N GLY A 205 21.04 7.85 -10.18
CA GLY A 205 21.83 8.05 -11.41
C GLY A 205 21.18 9.06 -12.35
N ALA A 206 19.89 8.86 -12.63
CA ALA A 206 19.03 9.78 -13.36
C ALA A 206 17.61 9.71 -12.78
N VAL A 207 16.86 10.82 -12.86
CA VAL A 207 15.51 10.91 -12.29
C VAL A 207 14.57 9.94 -13.01
N GLU A 208 14.75 9.77 -14.32
CA GLU A 208 13.96 8.88 -15.16
C GLU A 208 14.12 7.40 -14.74
N GLU A 209 15.27 7.01 -14.21
CA GLU A 209 15.50 5.64 -13.72
C GLU A 209 14.74 5.34 -12.42
N LEU A 210 14.25 6.36 -11.72
CA LEU A 210 13.40 6.17 -10.54
C LEU A 210 11.96 5.82 -10.90
N ALA A 211 11.59 5.84 -12.18
CA ALA A 211 10.35 5.24 -12.65
C ALA A 211 10.49 3.70 -12.67
N GLY A 212 10.06 3.03 -11.58
CA GLY A 212 9.99 1.57 -11.47
C GLY A 212 10.79 0.98 -10.30
N VAL A 213 11.31 -0.25 -10.46
CA VAL A 213 11.91 -1.05 -9.37
C VAL A 213 13.08 -0.35 -8.67
N ARG A 214 13.88 0.43 -9.41
CA ARG A 214 14.95 1.23 -8.79
C ARG A 214 14.37 2.31 -7.88
N GLY A 215 13.28 2.96 -8.28
CA GLY A 215 12.54 3.90 -7.44
C GLY A 215 12.01 3.24 -6.18
N GLU A 216 11.42 2.05 -6.28
CA GLU A 216 10.96 1.28 -5.11
C GLU A 216 12.10 0.97 -4.13
N MET A 217 13.28 0.59 -4.64
CA MET A 217 14.46 0.36 -3.80
C MET A 217 14.96 1.65 -3.14
N VAL A 218 15.00 2.77 -3.85
CA VAL A 218 15.41 4.07 -3.30
C VAL A 218 14.41 4.54 -2.25
N ALA A 219 13.11 4.38 -2.48
CA ALA A 219 12.05 4.69 -1.53
C ALA A 219 12.18 3.86 -0.24
N LEU A 220 12.46 2.56 -0.34
CA LEU A 220 12.74 1.70 0.82
C LEU A 220 13.97 2.19 1.62
N LEU A 221 15.04 2.61 0.92
CA LEU A 221 16.25 3.10 1.58
C LEU A 221 16.03 4.44 2.29
N VAL A 222 15.33 5.38 1.64
CA VAL A 222 14.93 6.66 2.25
C VAL A 222 14.07 6.41 3.49
N TRP A 223 13.04 5.58 3.38
CA TRP A 223 12.18 5.20 4.50
C TRP A 223 12.96 4.56 5.67
N ALA A 224 13.94 3.70 5.36
CA ALA A 224 14.77 3.05 6.38
C ALA A 224 15.76 4.02 7.06
N LEU A 225 16.15 5.10 6.38
CA LEU A 225 16.97 6.17 6.96
C LEU A 225 16.14 7.09 7.85
N GLU A 226 14.95 7.50 7.39
CA GLU A 226 14.01 8.31 8.17
C GLU A 226 13.61 7.65 9.49
N ARG A 227 13.50 6.32 9.49
CA ARG A 227 13.19 5.51 10.69
C ARG A 227 14.43 5.05 11.47
N GLU A 228 15.62 5.51 11.09
CA GLU A 228 16.89 5.15 11.72
C GLU A 228 17.18 3.63 11.76
N VAL A 229 16.52 2.84 10.89
CA VAL A 229 16.76 1.40 10.75
C VAL A 229 18.15 1.15 10.12
N LEU A 230 18.50 2.01 9.18
CA LEU A 230 19.82 2.08 8.57
C LEU A 230 20.52 3.39 8.91
N THR A 231 21.84 3.35 8.84
CA THR A 231 22.67 4.56 8.79
C THR A 231 22.92 4.94 7.33
N ALA A 232 23.17 6.23 7.08
CA ALA A 232 23.52 6.71 5.74
C ALA A 232 24.70 5.92 5.15
N GLU A 233 25.73 5.64 5.97
CA GLU A 233 26.88 4.81 5.59
C GLU A 233 26.46 3.39 5.15
N ALA A 234 25.55 2.73 5.89
CA ALA A 234 25.08 1.40 5.54
C ALA A 234 24.25 1.39 4.24
N ALA A 235 23.43 2.43 4.03
CA ALA A 235 22.61 2.58 2.83
C ALA A 235 23.48 2.87 1.59
N SER A 236 24.44 3.80 1.68
CA SER A 236 25.42 4.05 0.60
C SER A 236 26.23 2.80 0.26
N GLY A 237 26.66 2.02 1.26
CA GLY A 237 27.39 0.78 1.03
C GLY A 237 26.58 -0.32 0.33
N ILE A 238 25.24 -0.28 0.40
CA ILE A 238 24.37 -1.14 -0.41
C ILE A 238 24.32 -0.62 -1.84
N CYS A 239 24.06 0.68 -2.04
CA CYS A 239 24.01 1.30 -3.37
C CYS A 239 25.31 1.09 -4.16
N ASP A 240 26.46 1.30 -3.52
CA ASP A 240 27.78 1.16 -4.13
C ASP A 240 28.10 -0.27 -4.57
N HIS A 241 27.51 -1.28 -3.93
CA HIS A 241 27.75 -2.68 -4.27
C HIS A 241 26.86 -3.18 -5.41
N TYR A 242 25.62 -2.69 -5.48
CA TYR A 242 24.63 -3.15 -6.45
C TYR A 242 24.51 -2.24 -7.67
N ARG A 243 25.20 -1.10 -7.71
CA ARG A 243 25.30 -0.27 -8.92
C ARG A 243 26.07 -0.99 -10.02
N GLU A 244 25.71 -0.67 -11.26
CA GLU A 244 26.44 -1.16 -12.42
C GLU A 244 27.89 -0.63 -12.40
N GLY A 245 28.87 -1.49 -12.71
CA GLY A 245 30.29 -1.15 -12.60
C GLY A 245 30.80 -0.96 -11.17
N ALA A 246 30.12 -1.54 -10.17
CA ALA A 246 30.59 -1.53 -8.78
C ALA A 246 32.01 -2.13 -8.65
N PRO A 247 32.91 -1.49 -7.87
CA PRO A 247 34.24 -2.04 -7.61
C PRO A 247 34.12 -3.39 -6.89
N GLN A 248 35.05 -4.30 -7.19
CA GLN A 248 35.13 -5.57 -6.46
C GLN A 248 35.31 -5.31 -4.96
N ASP A 249 34.82 -6.23 -4.12
CA ASP A 249 34.82 -6.09 -2.66
C ASP A 249 36.21 -5.74 -2.07
N VAL A 250 37.31 -6.11 -2.73
CA VAL A 250 38.68 -5.75 -2.33
C VAL A 250 38.98 -4.26 -2.53
N ALA A 251 38.63 -3.71 -3.69
CA ALA A 251 38.80 -2.30 -4.01
C ALA A 251 37.85 -1.42 -3.18
N ALA A 252 36.60 -1.85 -3.01
CA ALA A 252 35.64 -1.17 -2.14
C ALA A 252 36.12 -1.16 -0.67
N ALA A 253 36.64 -2.27 -0.17
CA ALA A 253 37.14 -2.35 1.21
C ALA A 253 38.37 -1.46 1.45
N SER A 254 39.26 -1.34 0.46
CA SER A 254 40.39 -0.43 0.49
C SER A 254 39.95 1.04 0.60
N ALA A 255 38.96 1.45 -0.20
CA ALA A 255 38.41 2.81 -0.16
C ALA A 255 37.74 3.15 1.19
N TRP A 256 37.22 2.13 1.89
CA TRP A 256 36.55 2.27 3.18
C TRP A 256 37.48 2.02 4.38
N GLY A 257 38.77 1.73 4.14
CA GLY A 257 39.74 1.44 5.20
C GLY A 257 39.41 0.19 6.04
N VAL A 258 38.66 -0.77 5.48
CA VAL A 258 38.23 -1.99 6.19
C VAL A 258 38.69 -3.25 5.46
N SER A 259 38.59 -4.41 6.12
CA SER A 259 38.84 -5.69 5.44
C SER A 259 37.68 -6.07 4.52
N PRO A 260 37.91 -6.79 3.40
CA PRO A 260 36.85 -7.26 2.50
C PRO A 260 35.81 -8.16 3.19
N VAL A 261 36.21 -8.88 4.24
CA VAL A 261 35.30 -9.70 5.05
C VAL A 261 34.41 -8.81 5.94
N ALA A 262 34.99 -7.77 6.56
CA ALA A 262 34.23 -6.83 7.37
C ALA A 262 33.21 -6.06 6.53
N LEU A 263 33.58 -5.61 5.32
CA LEU A 263 32.68 -4.94 4.39
C LEU A 263 31.50 -5.84 4.00
N ARG A 264 31.76 -7.09 3.59
CA ARG A 264 30.71 -8.09 3.29
C ARG A 264 29.77 -8.33 4.47
N ARG A 265 30.32 -8.44 5.69
CA ARG A 265 29.53 -8.66 6.90
C ARG A 265 28.66 -7.46 7.25
N ARG A 266 29.17 -6.23 7.13
CA ARG A 266 28.41 -4.98 7.33
C ARG A 266 27.25 -4.91 6.32
N ARG A 267 27.52 -5.13 5.04
CA ARG A 267 26.52 -5.15 3.97
C ARG A 267 25.45 -6.22 4.21
N SER A 268 25.86 -7.45 4.52
CA SER A 268 24.93 -8.55 4.81
C SER A 268 24.01 -8.24 5.98
N ARG A 269 24.53 -7.61 7.05
CA ARG A 269 23.71 -7.17 8.19
C ARG A 269 22.73 -6.06 7.80
N ALA A 270 23.17 -5.08 7.01
CA ALA A 270 22.30 -4.01 6.52
C ALA A 270 21.16 -4.57 5.65
N VAL A 271 21.46 -5.47 4.71
CA VAL A 271 20.46 -6.18 3.91
C VAL A 271 19.54 -7.05 4.79
N SER A 272 20.08 -7.70 5.81
CA SER A 272 19.28 -8.49 6.75
C SER A 272 18.30 -7.63 7.55
N ARG A 273 18.73 -6.44 7.99
CA ARG A 273 17.84 -5.47 8.66
C ARG A 273 16.76 -4.97 7.71
N LEU A 274 17.13 -4.63 6.47
CA LEU A 274 16.16 -4.26 5.43
C LEU A 274 15.12 -5.37 5.21
N ARG A 275 15.54 -6.63 5.13
CA ARG A 275 14.60 -7.76 4.97
C ARG A 275 13.65 -7.92 6.16
N GLN A 276 14.10 -7.61 7.37
CA GLN A 276 13.26 -7.68 8.57
C GLN A 276 12.21 -6.58 8.60
N VAL A 277 12.55 -5.38 8.10
CA VAL A 277 11.62 -4.25 8.02
C VAL A 277 10.88 -4.16 6.69
N ALA A 278 11.27 -4.94 5.68
CA ALA A 278 10.61 -4.93 4.37
C ALA A 278 9.11 -5.22 4.47
N PRO A 279 8.61 -6.14 5.33
CA PRO A 279 7.17 -6.28 5.54
C PRO A 279 6.52 -5.01 6.10
N GLN A 280 7.17 -4.34 7.06
CA GLN A 280 6.70 -3.07 7.63
C GLN A 280 6.74 -1.94 6.61
N TRP A 281 7.75 -1.95 5.73
CA TRP A 281 7.79 -1.06 4.58
C TRP A 281 6.67 -1.39 3.61
N VAL A 282 6.42 -2.64 3.22
CA VAL A 282 5.28 -3.01 2.35
C VAL A 282 3.92 -2.69 3.00
N GLU A 283 3.83 -2.74 4.33
CA GLU A 283 2.66 -2.25 5.08
C GLU A 283 2.58 -0.71 5.04
N ALA A 284 3.73 -0.03 5.00
CA ALA A 284 3.89 1.43 4.96
C ALA A 284 4.22 2.02 3.56
N ALA A 285 4.21 1.24 2.46
CA ALA A 285 4.66 1.54 1.08
C ALA A 285 3.82 0.82 0.03
#